data_AF-A0A7Z9VJD4-F1
#
_entry.id   AF-A0A7Z9VJD4-F1
#
_cell.length_a   1.000
_cell.length_b   1.000
_cell.length_c   1.000
_cell.angle_alpha   90.00
_cell.angle_beta   90.00
_cell.angle_gamma   90.00
#
_symmetry.space_group_name_H-M   'P 1'
#
loop_
_entity.id
_entity.type
_entity.pdbx_description
1 polymer ?
#
loop_
_entity_poly.entity_id
_entity_poly.type
_entity_poly.pdbx_seq_one_letter_code
_entity_poly.pdbx_strand_id
1 'polypeptide(L)'
;NGLEYSQWSDHFFGPSEPLFSYVPVYPVLGNHENNSSYYFSYFNLPENGSPGYEEHWWWADFSNVRVIGLNSNWDFQLSVQLEWLEDVLQEACEDSIIDFVFAQLHHPHKSELWVPGETDFTGDVIERLEQFTSDCGKPSIHFFGHTHGYSRGQSKDHQHVMINVATAGGNIDYWGEYFQVDYDVYSVSQDEWGFVVVDVSAGDNPQFTVKRISRGNENLFRDNALRDQFTIRTFNNSPSTPNPTFPLGDNINPDTLWLWGSGYTDSDEDEHGYSHWQISNDCNDFTNPVKDIYESHVNWFYYQNTQEGNDLTKEMITGLNGYTDYCWRVRYRDRGLMWSEWSEPQS
;
A
#
# COMPACT_ATOMS: atom_id res chain seq x y z
N ASN A 1 19.82 -6.40 18.46
CA ASN A 1 20.38 -5.14 17.92
C ASN A 1 21.60 -5.38 17.04
N GLY A 2 21.84 -6.57 16.48
CA GLY A 2 22.81 -6.78 15.39
C GLY A 2 24.31 -6.57 15.74
N LEU A 3 24.64 -6.16 16.96
CA LEU A 3 26.00 -5.83 17.38
C LEU A 3 26.77 -7.03 17.98
N GLU A 4 26.06 -8.10 18.34
CA GLU A 4 26.64 -9.27 19.00
C GLU A 4 26.62 -10.49 18.07
N TYR A 5 27.73 -11.22 18.00
CA TYR A 5 27.84 -12.41 17.15
C TYR A 5 26.75 -13.46 17.43
N SER A 6 26.42 -13.71 18.70
CA SER A 6 25.39 -14.70 19.08
C SER A 6 23.99 -14.32 18.61
N GLN A 7 23.69 -13.03 18.43
CA GLN A 7 22.40 -12.61 17.87
C GLN A 7 22.27 -13.03 16.40
N TRP A 8 23.38 -13.03 15.65
CA TRP A 8 23.40 -13.51 14.27
C TRP A 8 23.44 -15.04 14.20
N SER A 9 24.42 -15.67 14.85
CA SER A 9 24.62 -17.12 14.82
C SER A 9 23.43 -17.87 15.42
N ASP A 10 23.05 -17.54 16.65
CA ASP A 10 22.19 -18.41 17.46
C ASP A 10 20.71 -18.03 17.36
N HIS A 11 20.41 -16.74 17.12
CA HIS A 11 19.02 -16.26 17.10
C HIS A 11 18.47 -16.02 15.69
N PHE A 12 19.32 -15.71 14.71
CA PHE A 12 18.89 -15.48 13.32
C PHE A 12 19.17 -16.68 12.42
N PHE A 13 20.44 -17.05 12.22
CA PHE A 13 20.81 -18.13 11.31
C PHE A 13 20.48 -19.52 11.85
N GLY A 14 20.74 -19.79 13.13
CA GLY A 14 20.48 -21.09 13.74
C GLY A 14 19.04 -21.59 13.57
N PRO A 15 18.02 -20.79 13.94
CA PRO A 15 16.61 -21.18 13.76
C PRO A 15 16.15 -21.18 12.31
N SER A 16 16.77 -20.37 11.45
CA SER A 16 16.37 -20.20 10.04
C SER A 16 17.08 -21.15 9.09
N GLU A 17 18.09 -21.91 9.55
CA GLU A 17 18.91 -22.83 8.76
C GLU A 17 18.10 -23.79 7.87
N PRO A 18 16.98 -24.39 8.33
CA PRO A 18 16.20 -25.30 7.50
C PRO A 18 15.59 -24.66 6.24
N LEU A 19 15.44 -23.34 6.23
CA LEU A 19 14.92 -22.58 5.09
C LEU A 19 16.03 -21.84 4.34
N PHE A 20 16.85 -21.07 5.05
CA PHE A 20 17.86 -20.18 4.45
C PHE A 20 19.00 -20.95 3.77
N SER A 21 19.16 -22.24 4.07
CA SER A 21 20.14 -23.10 3.39
C SER A 21 19.69 -23.52 1.98
N TYR A 22 18.42 -23.29 1.63
CA TYR A 22 17.82 -23.73 0.36
C TYR A 22 17.16 -22.60 -0.42
N VAL A 23 16.80 -21.50 0.26
CA VAL A 23 16.11 -20.35 -0.33
C VAL A 23 16.95 -19.10 -0.07
N PRO A 24 17.27 -18.30 -1.10
CA PRO A 24 18.06 -17.09 -0.91
C PRO A 24 17.30 -16.05 -0.10
N VAL A 25 18.03 -15.27 0.69
CA VAL A 25 17.50 -14.19 1.52
C VAL A 25 18.07 -12.88 1.01
N TYR A 26 17.17 -11.94 0.73
CA TYR A 26 17.51 -10.60 0.25
C TYR A 26 17.01 -9.59 1.28
N PRO A 27 17.82 -9.23 2.29
CA PRO A 27 17.39 -8.33 3.35
C PRO A 27 17.53 -6.85 2.97
N VAL A 28 16.94 -6.00 3.81
CA VAL A 28 17.23 -4.57 3.91
C VAL A 28 17.55 -4.23 5.35
N LEU A 29 18.35 -3.18 5.56
CA LEU A 29 18.73 -2.75 6.89
C LEU A 29 17.57 -2.00 7.58
N GLY A 30 17.27 -2.40 8.80
CA GLY A 30 16.51 -1.63 9.77
C GLY A 30 17.39 -1.01 10.85
N ASN A 31 16.74 -0.33 11.80
CA ASN A 31 17.44 0.35 12.90
C ASN A 31 18.12 -0.64 13.85
N HIS A 32 17.64 -1.90 13.91
CA HIS A 32 18.24 -2.92 14.74
C HIS A 32 19.47 -3.60 14.13
N GLU A 33 19.77 -3.40 12.84
CA GLU A 33 21.04 -3.83 12.23
C GLU A 33 22.20 -2.93 12.66
N ASN A 34 21.91 -1.69 13.11
CA ASN A 34 22.89 -0.72 13.63
C ASN A 34 24.07 -0.44 12.68
N ASN A 35 23.85 -0.59 11.37
CA ASN A 35 24.91 -0.53 10.37
C ASN A 35 26.13 -1.41 10.72
N SER A 36 25.89 -2.55 11.38
CA SER A 36 26.92 -3.41 11.93
C SER A 36 27.71 -4.09 10.82
N SER A 37 29.04 -4.20 10.99
CA SER A 37 29.89 -4.93 10.03
C SER A 37 29.51 -6.41 9.89
N TYR A 38 28.77 -6.97 10.85
CA TYR A 38 28.24 -8.33 10.72
C TYR A 38 27.24 -8.47 9.57
N TYR A 39 26.34 -7.50 9.38
CA TYR A 39 25.38 -7.52 8.26
C TYR A 39 26.13 -7.67 6.93
N PHE A 40 27.09 -6.79 6.68
CA PHE A 40 27.93 -6.75 5.47
C PHE A 40 28.95 -7.89 5.38
N SER A 41 29.10 -8.69 6.45
CA SER A 41 29.94 -9.90 6.42
C SER A 41 29.14 -11.16 6.07
N TYR A 42 27.83 -11.16 6.31
CA TYR A 42 26.98 -12.33 6.16
C TYR A 42 26.13 -12.31 4.91
N PHE A 43 25.70 -11.12 4.47
CA PHE A 43 24.97 -10.98 3.22
C PHE A 43 25.92 -10.64 2.09
N ASN A 44 25.53 -11.05 0.89
CA ASN A 44 26.17 -10.66 -0.35
C ASN A 44 25.05 -10.24 -1.29
N LEU A 45 24.89 -8.93 -1.45
CA LEU A 45 23.81 -8.34 -2.24
C LEU A 45 24.35 -7.76 -3.56
N PRO A 46 23.49 -7.55 -4.57
CA PRO A 46 23.94 -7.01 -5.86
C PRO A 46 24.72 -5.69 -5.70
N GLU A 47 25.87 -5.62 -6.34
CA GLU A 47 26.76 -4.44 -6.35
C GLU A 47 26.31 -3.40 -7.41
N ASN A 48 25.01 -3.08 -7.43
CA ASN A 48 24.40 -2.14 -8.38
C ASN A 48 23.79 -0.89 -7.69
N GLY A 49 24.01 -0.75 -6.38
CA GLY A 49 23.76 0.49 -5.65
C GLY A 49 24.75 1.61 -6.01
N SER A 50 24.59 2.76 -5.37
CA SER A 50 25.45 3.91 -5.61
C SER A 50 26.88 3.63 -5.09
N PRO A 51 27.94 4.10 -5.79
CA PRO A 51 29.32 3.86 -5.34
C PRO A 51 29.57 4.34 -3.90
N GLY A 52 30.15 3.47 -3.06
CA GLY A 52 30.40 3.75 -1.64
C GLY A 52 29.22 3.45 -0.70
N TYR A 53 28.13 2.89 -1.23
CA TYR A 53 26.94 2.45 -0.50
C TYR A 53 26.61 0.98 -0.79
N GLU A 54 27.63 0.16 -0.99
CA GLU A 54 27.49 -1.25 -1.31
C GLU A 54 26.58 -1.95 -0.27
N GLU A 55 25.60 -2.72 -0.75
CA GLU A 55 24.62 -3.48 0.05
C GLU A 55 23.65 -2.64 0.92
N HIS A 56 23.79 -1.31 0.93
CA HIS A 56 22.80 -0.43 1.57
C HIS A 56 21.52 -0.35 0.73
N TRP A 57 21.66 -0.19 -0.58
CA TRP A 57 20.56 -0.31 -1.53
C TRP A 57 21.03 -1.01 -2.79
N TRP A 58 20.12 -1.76 -3.39
CA TRP A 58 20.41 -2.71 -4.45
C TRP A 58 19.12 -3.08 -5.18
N TRP A 59 19.23 -3.64 -6.38
CA TRP A 59 18.09 -4.28 -7.04
C TRP A 59 18.46 -5.64 -7.62
N ALA A 60 17.48 -6.54 -7.75
CA ALA A 60 17.62 -7.83 -8.41
C ALA A 60 16.33 -8.16 -9.18
N ASP A 61 16.46 -8.75 -10.35
CA ASP A 61 15.31 -9.18 -11.15
C ASP A 61 15.04 -10.68 -10.91
N PHE A 62 13.77 -11.00 -10.68
CA PHE A 62 13.26 -12.38 -10.57
C PHE A 62 12.13 -12.56 -11.56
N SER A 63 12.39 -13.27 -12.66
CA SER A 63 11.44 -13.39 -13.76
C SER A 63 11.07 -12.00 -14.31
N ASN A 64 9.83 -11.57 -14.14
CA ASN A 64 9.25 -10.32 -14.61
C ASN A 64 9.09 -9.28 -13.50
N VAL A 65 9.77 -9.47 -12.37
CA VAL A 65 9.71 -8.57 -11.21
C VAL A 65 11.08 -7.98 -10.95
N ARG A 66 11.15 -6.65 -10.85
CA ARG A 66 12.30 -5.97 -10.28
C ARG A 66 12.10 -5.79 -8.78
N VAL A 67 12.95 -6.41 -7.97
CA VAL A 67 12.99 -6.24 -6.52
C VAL A 67 14.04 -5.21 -6.16
N ILE A 68 13.68 -4.21 -5.36
CA ILE A 68 14.55 -3.10 -4.94
C ILE A 68 14.64 -3.08 -3.41
N GLY A 69 15.85 -3.20 -2.87
CA GLY A 69 16.12 -2.97 -1.46
C GLY A 69 16.63 -1.56 -1.20
N LEU A 70 16.05 -0.88 -0.21
CA LEU A 70 16.41 0.48 0.19
C LEU A 70 16.78 0.55 1.68
N ASN A 71 17.66 1.49 2.03
CA ASN A 71 18.04 1.77 3.41
C ASN A 71 17.33 3.04 3.91
N SER A 72 16.38 2.83 4.81
CA SER A 72 15.55 3.90 5.40
C SER A 72 16.06 4.39 6.76
N ASN A 73 17.22 3.91 7.24
CA ASN A 73 17.83 4.43 8.46
C ASN A 73 18.21 5.90 8.29
N TRP A 74 18.11 6.71 9.36
CA TRP A 74 18.33 8.16 9.33
C TRP A 74 19.61 8.61 8.61
N ASP A 75 20.74 7.93 8.82
CA ASP A 75 22.02 8.28 8.18
C ASP A 75 22.06 7.99 6.66
N PHE A 76 21.06 7.29 6.13
CA PHE A 76 20.96 6.84 4.74
C PHE A 76 19.72 7.39 4.01
N GLN A 77 18.94 8.26 4.65
CA GLN A 77 17.87 9.03 3.99
C GLN A 77 18.47 10.16 3.14
N LEU A 78 19.07 9.79 2.00
CA LEU A 78 19.95 10.63 1.20
C LEU A 78 19.40 10.83 -0.22
N SER A 79 19.64 12.01 -0.81
CA SER A 79 19.23 12.30 -2.19
C SER A 79 19.87 11.35 -3.19
N VAL A 80 21.13 10.94 -2.98
CA VAL A 80 21.83 10.00 -3.87
C VAL A 80 21.15 8.63 -3.96
N GLN A 81 20.42 8.21 -2.92
CA GLN A 81 19.63 6.98 -2.96
C GLN A 81 18.33 7.19 -3.74
N LEU A 82 17.69 8.35 -3.60
CA LEU A 82 16.46 8.70 -4.32
C LEU A 82 16.72 8.94 -5.83
N GLU A 83 17.81 9.61 -6.17
CA GLU A 83 18.29 9.80 -7.54
C GLU A 83 18.61 8.45 -8.19
N TRP A 84 19.29 7.56 -7.46
CA TRP A 84 19.53 6.19 -7.92
C TRP A 84 18.23 5.40 -8.11
N LEU A 85 17.25 5.55 -7.21
CA LEU A 85 15.96 4.88 -7.33
C LEU A 85 15.21 5.34 -8.60
N GLU A 86 15.24 6.63 -8.92
CA GLU A 86 14.66 7.16 -10.16
C GLU A 86 15.27 6.50 -11.40
N ASP A 87 16.60 6.38 -11.45
CA ASP A 87 17.30 5.71 -12.57
C ASP A 87 16.87 4.24 -12.68
N VAL A 88 16.81 3.50 -11.57
CA VAL A 88 16.40 2.08 -11.54
C VAL A 88 14.95 1.90 -11.99
N LEU A 89 14.05 2.82 -11.62
CA LEU A 89 12.65 2.81 -12.03
C LEU A 89 12.51 3.16 -13.52
N GLN A 90 13.29 4.11 -14.04
CA GLN A 90 13.33 4.42 -15.46
C GLN A 90 13.81 3.22 -16.28
N GLU A 91 14.86 2.53 -15.84
CA GLU A 91 15.32 1.30 -16.47
C GLU A 91 14.23 0.21 -16.47
N ALA A 92 13.53 0.05 -15.35
CA ALA A 92 12.42 -0.91 -15.23
C ALA A 92 11.23 -0.53 -16.13
N CYS A 93 11.02 0.77 -16.35
CA CYS A 93 9.98 1.29 -17.23
C CYS A 93 10.23 0.84 -18.68
N GLU A 94 11.47 0.98 -19.13
CA GLU A 94 11.91 0.67 -20.50
C GLU A 94 12.09 -0.83 -20.75
N ASP A 95 12.30 -1.64 -19.70
CA ASP A 95 12.48 -3.08 -19.84
C ASP A 95 11.12 -3.80 -20.07
N SER A 96 10.96 -4.37 -21.26
CA SER A 96 9.77 -5.15 -21.64
C SER A 96 9.60 -6.48 -20.89
N ILE A 97 10.62 -6.97 -20.19
CA ILE A 97 10.54 -8.18 -19.36
C ILE A 97 9.93 -7.87 -18.00
N ILE A 98 10.11 -6.64 -17.49
CA ILE A 98 9.65 -6.25 -16.17
C ILE A 98 8.20 -5.78 -16.24
N ASP A 99 7.33 -6.50 -15.55
CA ASP A 99 5.91 -6.19 -15.40
C ASP A 99 5.61 -5.47 -14.08
N PHE A 100 6.41 -5.75 -13.04
CA PHE A 100 6.19 -5.25 -11.68
C PHE A 100 7.47 -4.75 -11.01
N VAL A 101 7.33 -3.71 -10.19
CA VAL A 101 8.39 -3.26 -9.28
C VAL A 101 7.99 -3.52 -7.83
N PHE A 102 8.80 -4.27 -7.11
CA PHE A 102 8.63 -4.58 -5.69
C PHE A 102 9.74 -3.89 -4.90
N ALA A 103 9.42 -2.86 -4.14
CA ALA A 103 10.38 -2.24 -3.23
C ALA A 103 10.27 -2.85 -1.83
N GLN A 104 11.38 -2.83 -1.08
CA GLN A 104 11.40 -3.16 0.34
C GLN A 104 12.31 -2.21 1.10
N LEU A 105 11.85 -1.77 2.26
CA LEU A 105 12.57 -0.88 3.17
C LEU A 105 12.06 -1.08 4.60
N HIS A 106 12.69 -0.47 5.60
CA HIS A 106 12.35 -0.74 7.00
C HIS A 106 11.25 0.17 7.56
N HIS A 107 11.42 1.49 7.49
CA HIS A 107 10.56 2.45 8.20
C HIS A 107 9.33 2.86 7.37
N PRO A 108 8.11 2.93 7.95
CA PRO A 108 6.89 3.34 7.24
C PRO A 108 6.86 4.83 6.89
N HIS A 109 6.10 5.22 5.86
CA HIS A 109 5.63 6.61 5.75
C HIS A 109 4.39 6.87 6.62
N LYS A 110 3.50 5.87 6.70
CA LYS A 110 2.27 5.89 7.49
C LYS A 110 2.13 4.59 8.26
N SER A 111 1.71 4.66 9.52
CA SER A 111 1.64 3.53 10.43
C SER A 111 0.43 3.64 11.36
N GLU A 112 -0.56 2.78 11.15
CA GLU A 112 -1.81 2.84 11.92
C GLU A 112 -1.64 2.37 13.39
N LEU A 113 -0.71 1.45 13.64
CA LEU A 113 -0.49 0.88 14.97
C LEU A 113 0.54 1.67 15.81
N TRP A 114 1.49 2.33 15.14
CA TRP A 114 2.57 3.07 15.80
C TRP A 114 3.06 4.26 14.95
N VAL A 115 2.38 5.40 15.08
CA VAL A 115 2.67 6.64 14.33
C VAL A 115 4.10 7.17 14.53
N PRO A 116 4.74 7.09 15.72
CA PRO A 116 6.11 7.58 15.90
C PRO A 116 7.17 6.92 15.02
N GLY A 117 6.88 5.74 14.43
CA GLY A 117 7.78 5.07 13.49
C GLY A 117 7.78 5.65 12.07
N GLU A 118 6.90 6.62 11.78
CA GLU A 118 6.78 7.23 10.46
C GLU A 118 7.98 8.09 10.06
N THR A 119 8.30 8.11 8.76
CA THR A 119 9.35 8.95 8.17
C THR A 119 8.93 9.51 6.82
N ASP A 120 9.31 10.76 6.56
CA ASP A 120 9.04 11.45 5.29
C ASP A 120 9.83 10.83 4.12
N PHE A 121 11.01 10.26 4.38
CA PHE A 121 11.82 9.60 3.33
C PHE A 121 11.06 8.48 2.61
N THR A 122 10.27 7.70 3.35
CA THR A 122 9.44 6.66 2.71
C THR A 122 8.31 7.27 1.88
N GLY A 123 7.85 8.47 2.21
CA GLY A 123 6.95 9.27 1.38
C GLY A 123 7.60 9.64 0.05
N ASP A 124 8.86 10.10 0.07
CA ASP A 124 9.63 10.41 -1.15
C ASP A 124 9.86 9.17 -2.04
N VAL A 125 9.99 7.98 -1.43
CA VAL A 125 10.06 6.70 -2.14
C VAL A 125 8.71 6.34 -2.77
N ILE A 126 7.61 6.53 -2.04
CA ILE A 126 6.25 6.31 -2.54
C ILE A 126 5.97 7.21 -3.74
N GLU A 127 6.31 8.50 -3.68
CA GLU A 127 6.11 9.45 -4.80
C GLU A 127 6.79 8.94 -6.08
N ARG A 128 8.01 8.37 -5.98
CA ARG A 128 8.73 7.80 -7.13
C ARG A 128 8.06 6.54 -7.67
N LEU A 129 7.57 5.67 -6.78
CA LEU A 129 6.84 4.46 -7.16
C LEU A 129 5.46 4.79 -7.77
N GLU A 130 4.80 5.82 -7.28
CA GLU A 130 3.58 6.39 -7.83
C GLU A 130 3.82 6.93 -9.24
N GLN A 131 4.85 7.77 -9.41
CA GLN A 131 5.24 8.32 -10.71
C GLN A 131 5.56 7.20 -11.72
N PHE A 132 6.34 6.18 -11.30
CA PHE A 132 6.61 5.00 -12.11
C PHE A 132 5.32 4.31 -12.58
N THR A 133 4.35 4.10 -11.69
CA THR A 133 3.09 3.44 -12.09
C THR A 133 2.29 4.27 -13.10
N SER A 134 2.26 5.59 -12.92
CA SER A 134 1.53 6.50 -13.80
C SER A 134 2.17 6.64 -15.17
N ASP A 135 3.49 6.76 -15.24
CA ASP A 135 4.21 6.99 -16.49
C ASP A 135 4.39 5.70 -17.29
N CYS A 136 4.64 4.58 -16.59
CA CYS A 136 4.98 3.31 -17.22
C CYS A 136 3.78 2.37 -17.39
N GLY A 137 2.67 2.63 -16.69
CA GLY A 137 1.52 1.72 -16.65
C GLY A 137 1.82 0.37 -16.00
N LYS A 138 2.92 0.27 -15.24
CA LYS A 138 3.36 -0.95 -14.55
C LYS A 138 3.05 -0.85 -13.06
N PRO A 139 2.32 -1.80 -12.46
CA PRO A 139 2.00 -1.74 -11.04
C PRO A 139 3.24 -1.87 -10.16
N SER A 140 3.18 -1.29 -8.98
CA SER A 140 4.24 -1.41 -7.98
C SER A 140 3.68 -1.72 -6.60
N ILE A 141 4.53 -2.32 -5.76
CA ILE A 141 4.24 -2.56 -4.35
C ILE A 141 5.49 -2.27 -3.54
N HIS A 142 5.34 -1.73 -2.34
CA HIS A 142 6.42 -1.71 -1.38
C HIS A 142 6.07 -2.43 -0.09
N PHE A 143 7.05 -3.15 0.44
CA PHE A 143 6.99 -3.80 1.73
C PHE A 143 7.80 -3.01 2.73
N PHE A 144 7.20 -2.75 3.89
CA PHE A 144 7.88 -2.10 5.00
C PHE A 144 7.66 -2.84 6.31
N GLY A 145 8.35 -2.38 7.35
CA GLY A 145 8.31 -2.98 8.67
C GLY A 145 8.32 -1.93 9.77
N HIS A 146 9.23 -2.09 10.72
CA HIS A 146 9.45 -1.23 11.89
C HIS A 146 8.31 -1.21 12.90
N THR A 147 7.09 -0.89 12.46
CA THR A 147 5.85 -1.08 13.23
C THR A 147 5.49 -2.55 13.26
N HIS A 148 5.52 -3.18 14.43
CA HIS A 148 5.30 -4.61 14.60
C HIS A 148 3.82 -4.99 14.49
N GLY A 149 3.30 -4.91 13.27
CA GLY A 149 1.91 -5.18 12.91
C GLY A 149 1.78 -5.42 11.40
N TYR A 150 0.59 -5.83 10.98
CA TYR A 150 0.24 -5.89 9.56
C TYR A 150 -0.64 -4.71 9.23
N SER A 151 -0.36 -4.07 8.09
CA SER A 151 -1.18 -3.00 7.54
C SER A 151 -1.10 -3.10 6.02
N ARG A 152 -2.22 -3.06 5.32
CA ARG A 152 -2.30 -2.95 3.87
C ARG A 152 -3.02 -1.66 3.50
N GLY A 153 -2.40 -0.92 2.60
CA GLY A 153 -2.96 0.25 1.96
C GLY A 153 -2.56 0.35 0.50
N GLN A 154 -2.96 1.45 -0.14
CA GLN A 154 -2.72 1.72 -1.55
C GLN A 154 -2.80 3.21 -1.84
N SER A 155 -2.04 3.67 -2.82
CA SER A 155 -2.12 5.06 -3.29
C SER A 155 -3.48 5.31 -3.94
N LYS A 156 -4.06 6.49 -3.68
CA LYS A 156 -5.41 6.83 -4.14
C LYS A 156 -5.53 6.84 -5.66
N ASP A 157 -4.56 7.43 -6.35
CA ASP A 157 -4.62 7.69 -7.79
C ASP A 157 -3.59 6.89 -8.61
N HIS A 158 -2.88 5.96 -7.97
CA HIS A 158 -1.79 5.21 -8.57
C HIS A 158 -1.98 3.71 -8.34
N GLN A 159 -1.46 2.87 -9.26
CA GLN A 159 -1.45 1.41 -9.10
C GLN A 159 -0.30 0.96 -8.18
N HIS A 160 -0.25 1.57 -6.99
CA HIS A 160 0.78 1.36 -6.00
C HIS A 160 0.19 0.81 -4.70
N VAL A 161 0.72 -0.31 -4.22
CA VAL A 161 0.30 -0.97 -2.97
C VAL A 161 1.37 -0.79 -1.89
N MET A 162 0.94 -0.65 -0.64
CA MET A 162 1.80 -0.45 0.53
C MET A 162 1.49 -1.51 1.58
N ILE A 163 2.47 -2.29 2.02
CA ILE A 163 2.26 -3.35 3.02
C ILE A 163 3.29 -3.30 4.14
N ASN A 164 2.80 -3.09 5.36
CA ASN A 164 3.54 -3.41 6.57
C ASN A 164 3.52 -4.93 6.81
N VAL A 165 4.69 -5.53 7.00
CA VAL A 165 4.85 -6.96 7.29
C VAL A 165 5.90 -7.23 8.38
N ALA A 166 6.07 -6.32 9.35
CA ALA A 166 6.94 -6.56 10.51
C ALA A 166 6.31 -7.45 11.59
N THR A 167 5.74 -8.58 11.19
CA THR A 167 4.95 -9.48 12.06
C THR A 167 5.58 -10.85 12.26
N ALA A 168 6.80 -11.07 11.77
CA ALA A 168 7.41 -12.40 11.76
C ALA A 168 7.87 -12.89 13.15
N GLY A 169 8.07 -11.99 14.12
CA GLY A 169 8.50 -12.39 15.47
C GLY A 169 8.87 -11.29 16.46
N GLY A 170 8.85 -10.01 16.06
CA GLY A 170 8.96 -8.88 16.99
C GLY A 170 7.79 -8.85 17.99
N ASN A 171 7.97 -8.09 19.09
CA ASN A 171 6.86 -7.82 20.02
C ASN A 171 5.80 -6.98 19.32
N ILE A 172 4.58 -7.49 19.19
CA ILE A 172 3.50 -6.80 18.46
C ILE A 172 3.20 -5.44 19.11
N ASP A 173 2.97 -4.44 18.26
CA ASP A 173 2.40 -3.16 18.67
C ASP A 173 0.87 -3.34 18.75
N TYR A 174 0.32 -3.44 19.95
CA TYR A 174 -1.08 -3.83 20.14
C TYR A 174 -2.06 -2.68 19.95
N TRP A 175 -3.30 -2.99 19.53
CA TRP A 175 -4.38 -2.01 19.55
C TRP A 175 -4.56 -1.41 20.96
N GLY A 176 -4.56 -0.09 21.07
CA GLY A 176 -4.67 0.65 22.33
C GLY A 176 -3.37 0.80 23.15
N GLU A 177 -2.23 0.27 22.69
CA GLU A 177 -0.94 0.42 23.36
C GLU A 177 -0.32 1.81 23.11
N TYR A 178 -0.36 2.27 21.86
CA TYR A 178 0.21 3.55 21.43
C TYR A 178 -0.85 4.48 20.81
N PHE A 179 -0.43 5.69 20.45
CA PHE A 179 -1.24 6.57 19.61
C PHE A 179 -1.40 5.92 18.22
N GLN A 180 -2.66 5.82 17.78
CA GLN A 180 -3.09 5.08 16.61
C GLN A 180 -4.01 5.97 15.76
N VAL A 181 -3.89 5.84 14.44
CA VAL A 181 -4.62 6.64 13.46
C VAL A 181 -5.14 5.72 12.36
N ASP A 182 -6.42 5.89 12.02
CA ASP A 182 -7.07 5.24 10.88
C ASP A 182 -6.81 6.13 9.64
N TYR A 183 -5.93 5.68 8.75
CA TYR A 183 -5.55 6.43 7.56
C TYR A 183 -6.43 6.02 6.39
N ASP A 184 -6.98 6.99 5.65
CA ASP A 184 -7.87 6.75 4.51
C ASP A 184 -7.26 5.93 3.35
N VAL A 185 -5.94 5.89 3.25
CA VAL A 185 -5.19 5.08 2.27
C VAL A 185 -4.92 3.65 2.74
N TYR A 186 -5.23 3.31 3.99
CA TYR A 186 -5.15 1.95 4.53
C TYR A 186 -6.53 1.32 4.60
N SER A 187 -6.59 -0.01 4.57
CA SER A 187 -7.85 -0.76 4.49
C SER A 187 -7.85 -2.02 5.35
N VAL A 188 -6.69 -2.53 5.75
CA VAL A 188 -6.60 -3.68 6.64
C VAL A 188 -5.42 -3.52 7.58
N SER A 189 -5.68 -3.42 8.88
CA SER A 189 -4.64 -3.48 9.91
C SER A 189 -4.93 -4.54 10.97
N GLN A 190 -3.88 -5.24 11.40
CA GLN A 190 -3.96 -6.38 12.32
C GLN A 190 -2.72 -6.42 13.23
N ASP A 191 -2.94 -6.50 14.54
CA ASP A 191 -1.92 -6.70 15.57
C ASP A 191 -1.69 -8.22 15.81
N GLU A 192 -1.35 -8.92 14.73
CA GLU A 192 -1.16 -10.38 14.72
C GLU A 192 0.21 -10.73 14.11
N TRP A 193 0.90 -11.72 14.67
CA TRP A 193 2.05 -12.34 14.04
C TRP A 193 1.68 -13.01 12.72
N GLY A 194 2.63 -13.12 11.82
CA GLY A 194 2.42 -13.72 10.51
C GLY A 194 3.47 -13.30 9.48
N PHE A 195 3.18 -13.64 8.24
CA PHE A 195 3.99 -13.32 7.07
C PHE A 195 3.09 -13.17 5.84
N VAL A 196 3.65 -12.66 4.76
CA VAL A 196 2.98 -12.65 3.45
C VAL A 196 3.65 -13.63 2.50
N VAL A 197 2.85 -14.20 1.60
CA VAL A 197 3.33 -14.97 0.44
C VAL A 197 2.88 -14.21 -0.80
N VAL A 198 3.80 -13.99 -1.74
CA VAL A 198 3.49 -13.35 -3.01
C VAL A 198 3.68 -14.37 -4.12
N ASP A 199 2.59 -14.72 -4.78
CA ASP A 199 2.58 -15.58 -5.96
C ASP A 199 2.59 -14.69 -7.21
N VAL A 200 3.63 -14.79 -8.05
CA VAL A 200 3.75 -13.99 -9.28
C VAL A 200 3.61 -14.88 -10.51
N SER A 201 2.84 -14.44 -11.48
CA SER A 201 2.69 -15.06 -12.80
C SER A 201 3.16 -14.10 -13.88
N ALA A 202 4.05 -14.58 -14.76
CA ALA A 202 4.48 -13.90 -15.98
C ALA A 202 3.66 -14.38 -17.19
N GLY A 203 3.90 -13.78 -18.35
CA GLY A 203 3.32 -14.20 -19.64
C GLY A 203 2.35 -13.17 -20.20
N ASP A 204 1.33 -13.63 -20.93
CA ASP A 204 0.41 -12.73 -21.65
C ASP A 204 -0.52 -11.92 -20.73
N ASN A 205 -0.75 -12.41 -19.49
CA ASN A 205 -1.54 -11.70 -18.47
C ASN A 205 -0.79 -11.72 -17.13
N PRO A 206 0.27 -10.91 -17.00
CA PRO A 206 1.05 -10.83 -15.77
C PRO A 206 0.19 -10.40 -14.58
N GLN A 207 0.40 -11.06 -13.44
CA GLN A 207 -0.27 -10.71 -12.19
C GLN A 207 0.55 -11.13 -10.97
N PHE A 208 0.28 -10.50 -9.83
CA PHE A 208 0.72 -11.00 -8.54
C PHE A 208 -0.43 -11.07 -7.54
N THR A 209 -0.45 -12.12 -6.72
CA THR A 209 -1.39 -12.29 -5.61
C THR A 209 -0.62 -12.29 -4.31
N VAL A 210 -1.00 -11.41 -3.37
CA VAL A 210 -0.45 -11.40 -2.01
C VAL A 210 -1.44 -12.09 -1.09
N LYS A 211 -0.93 -12.99 -0.24
CA LYS A 211 -1.69 -13.69 0.80
C LYS A 211 -1.08 -13.40 2.16
N ARG A 212 -1.87 -12.84 3.07
CA ARG A 212 -1.48 -12.64 4.47
C ARG A 212 -1.81 -13.88 5.29
N ILE A 213 -0.77 -14.53 5.81
CA ILE A 213 -0.89 -15.71 6.68
C ILE A 213 -0.59 -15.32 8.12
N SER A 214 -1.58 -15.50 9.00
CA SER A 214 -1.50 -15.11 10.41
C SER A 214 -1.31 -16.30 11.34
N ARG A 215 -0.50 -16.09 12.36
CA ARG A 215 -0.30 -16.96 13.53
C ARG A 215 -1.08 -16.47 14.75
N GLY A 216 -1.83 -15.39 14.61
CA GLY A 216 -2.56 -14.76 15.70
C GLY A 216 -1.66 -13.93 16.60
N ASN A 217 -2.05 -13.72 17.85
CA ASN A 217 -1.29 -12.98 18.85
C ASN A 217 -1.32 -13.71 20.20
N GLU A 218 -0.82 -13.08 21.27
CA GLU A 218 -0.81 -13.68 22.61
C GLU A 218 -2.21 -14.08 23.12
N ASN A 219 -3.24 -13.37 22.68
CA ASN A 219 -4.61 -13.57 23.13
C ASN A 219 -5.37 -14.59 22.28
N LEU A 220 -5.10 -14.62 20.97
CA LEU A 220 -5.78 -15.47 20.02
C LEU A 220 -4.77 -16.15 19.09
N PHE A 221 -4.47 -17.42 19.37
CA PHE A 221 -3.67 -18.24 18.48
C PHE A 221 -4.38 -18.53 17.16
N ARG A 222 -3.64 -18.54 16.05
CA ARG A 222 -4.08 -19.02 14.75
C ARG A 222 -3.07 -19.98 14.15
N ASP A 223 -3.56 -21.04 13.50
CA ASP A 223 -2.71 -21.97 12.76
C ASP A 223 -2.68 -21.57 11.27
N ASN A 224 -1.68 -20.78 10.88
CA ASN A 224 -1.45 -20.31 9.51
C ASN A 224 -2.74 -19.90 8.78
N ALA A 225 -3.53 -19.03 9.41
CA ALA A 225 -4.83 -18.61 8.87
C ALA A 225 -4.66 -17.53 7.80
N LEU A 226 -5.27 -17.71 6.63
CA LEU A 226 -5.39 -16.65 5.63
C LEU A 226 -6.30 -15.54 6.19
N ARG A 227 -5.77 -14.31 6.29
CA ARG A 227 -6.47 -13.16 6.90
C ARG A 227 -6.66 -11.98 5.97
N ASP A 228 -5.96 -11.96 4.85
CA ASP A 228 -6.11 -10.96 3.80
C ASP A 228 -5.55 -11.53 2.48
N GLN A 229 -6.15 -11.12 1.37
CA GLN A 229 -5.72 -11.53 0.03
C GLN A 229 -6.19 -10.51 -1.00
N PHE A 230 -5.30 -10.16 -1.93
CA PHE A 230 -5.65 -9.36 -3.11
C PHE A 230 -4.75 -9.74 -4.29
N THR A 231 -5.17 -9.36 -5.49
CA THR A 231 -4.44 -9.61 -6.74
C THR A 231 -4.35 -8.32 -7.53
N ILE A 232 -3.19 -8.07 -8.12
CA ILE A 232 -2.94 -6.95 -9.03
C ILE A 232 -2.47 -7.50 -10.36
N ARG A 233 -2.92 -6.89 -11.46
CA ARG A 233 -2.64 -7.30 -12.84
C ARG A 233 -2.04 -6.11 -13.59
N THR A 234 -1.16 -6.37 -14.56
CA THR A 234 -0.70 -5.30 -15.46
C THR A 234 -1.81 -4.84 -16.40
N PHE A 235 -2.64 -5.78 -16.87
CA PHE A 235 -3.79 -5.50 -17.69
C PHE A 235 -5.05 -5.54 -16.84
N ASN A 236 -5.61 -4.36 -16.58
CA ASN A 236 -6.82 -4.17 -15.81
C ASN A 236 -7.70 -3.12 -16.51
N ASN A 237 -8.93 -3.47 -16.87
CA ASN A 237 -9.82 -2.52 -17.51
C ASN A 237 -10.49 -1.67 -16.45
N SER A 238 -10.61 -0.36 -16.69
CA SER A 238 -11.37 0.48 -15.77
C SER A 238 -12.84 0.05 -15.68
N PRO A 239 -13.47 0.19 -14.50
CA PRO A 239 -14.90 0.01 -14.36
C PRO A 239 -15.69 1.02 -15.19
N SER A 240 -16.97 0.75 -15.43
CA SER A 240 -17.84 1.70 -16.12
C SER A 240 -18.01 2.99 -15.31
N THR A 241 -17.97 4.14 -15.99
CA THR A 241 -18.26 5.44 -15.38
C THR A 241 -19.66 5.45 -14.77
N PRO A 242 -19.79 5.76 -13.46
CA PRO A 242 -21.10 5.86 -12.83
C PRO A 242 -21.88 7.09 -13.30
N ASN A 243 -23.20 7.03 -13.15
CA ASN A 243 -24.09 8.17 -13.37
C ASN A 243 -24.70 8.64 -12.04
N PRO A 244 -24.78 9.95 -11.77
CA PRO A 244 -25.53 10.48 -10.63
C PRO A 244 -27.01 10.13 -10.77
N THR A 245 -27.63 9.64 -9.69
CA THR A 245 -29.06 9.24 -9.70
C THR A 245 -29.91 9.96 -8.65
N PHE A 246 -29.31 10.37 -7.53
CA PHE A 246 -29.98 11.15 -6.49
C PHE A 246 -28.93 11.91 -5.64
N PRO A 247 -29.20 13.14 -5.18
CA PRO A 247 -30.37 13.96 -5.49
C PRO A 247 -30.31 14.54 -6.90
N LEU A 248 -31.46 14.95 -7.43
CA LEU A 248 -31.58 15.64 -8.71
C LEU A 248 -32.37 16.94 -8.51
N GLY A 249 -31.79 18.08 -8.91
CA GLY A 249 -32.45 19.38 -8.86
C GLY A 249 -32.52 20.02 -7.47
N ASP A 250 -33.45 20.96 -7.30
CA ASP A 250 -33.42 21.91 -6.18
C ASP A 250 -34.21 21.47 -4.93
N ASN A 251 -34.11 22.27 -3.85
CA ASN A 251 -34.80 22.11 -2.58
C ASN A 251 -34.40 20.86 -1.78
N ILE A 252 -33.13 20.46 -1.90
CA ILE A 252 -32.54 19.39 -1.10
C ILE A 252 -32.20 19.90 0.29
N ASN A 253 -32.45 19.09 1.32
CA ASN A 253 -32.07 19.44 2.68
C ASN A 253 -30.54 19.38 2.84
N PRO A 254 -29.87 20.51 3.14
CA PRO A 254 -28.41 20.55 3.23
C PRO A 254 -27.85 19.92 4.53
N ASP A 255 -28.70 19.68 5.54
CA ASP A 255 -28.27 19.15 6.84
C ASP A 255 -27.86 17.67 6.73
N THR A 256 -28.68 16.90 5.99
CA THR A 256 -28.48 15.46 5.75
C THR A 256 -29.05 15.10 4.38
N LEU A 257 -28.19 14.68 3.47
CA LEU A 257 -28.62 14.19 2.15
C LEU A 257 -27.79 12.98 1.74
N TRP A 258 -28.36 12.17 0.87
CA TRP A 258 -27.68 11.01 0.29
C TRP A 258 -27.32 11.30 -1.16
N LEU A 259 -26.09 11.00 -1.56
CA LEU A 259 -25.67 10.92 -2.95
C LEU A 259 -25.73 9.47 -3.41
N TRP A 260 -26.40 9.18 -4.52
CA TRP A 260 -26.53 7.83 -5.09
C TRP A 260 -25.99 7.83 -6.52
N GLY A 261 -25.01 6.99 -6.79
CA GLY A 261 -24.56 6.67 -8.14
C GLY A 261 -25.33 5.49 -8.73
N SER A 262 -25.14 5.25 -10.03
CA SER A 262 -25.62 4.03 -10.69
C SER A 262 -24.92 2.79 -10.15
N GLY A 263 -25.45 1.60 -10.44
CA GLY A 263 -24.80 0.35 -10.06
C GLY A 263 -23.38 0.23 -10.63
N TYR A 264 -22.49 -0.40 -9.86
CA TYR A 264 -21.13 -0.73 -10.30
C TYR A 264 -21.14 -1.86 -11.33
N THR A 265 -20.31 -1.72 -12.38
CA THR A 265 -20.09 -2.77 -13.37
C THR A 265 -18.66 -2.71 -13.89
N ASP A 266 -18.03 -3.88 -13.98
CA ASP A 266 -16.71 -4.06 -14.57
C ASP A 266 -16.75 -5.06 -15.74
N SER A 267 -15.95 -4.82 -16.77
CA SER A 267 -15.83 -5.68 -17.95
C SER A 267 -14.98 -6.94 -17.72
N ASP A 268 -14.03 -6.89 -16.78
CA ASP A 268 -13.23 -8.05 -16.39
C ASP A 268 -13.70 -8.70 -15.07
N GLU A 269 -14.89 -8.29 -14.60
CA GLU A 269 -15.59 -8.82 -13.43
C GLU A 269 -14.86 -8.58 -12.09
N ASP A 270 -13.96 -7.62 -12.03
CA ASP A 270 -13.43 -7.16 -10.75
C ASP A 270 -14.52 -6.56 -9.86
N GLU A 271 -14.39 -6.79 -8.56
CA GLU A 271 -15.33 -6.28 -7.56
C GLU A 271 -15.11 -4.78 -7.30
N HIS A 272 -16.16 -4.09 -6.85
CA HIS A 272 -16.08 -2.69 -6.45
C HIS A 272 -15.13 -2.55 -5.24
N GLY A 273 -14.04 -1.80 -5.42
CA GLY A 273 -13.00 -1.60 -4.42
C GLY A 273 -13.17 -0.30 -3.64
N TYR A 274 -13.40 0.82 -4.34
CA TYR A 274 -13.48 2.14 -3.74
C TYR A 274 -14.45 3.06 -4.48
N SER A 275 -14.97 4.06 -3.78
CA SER A 275 -15.71 5.17 -4.36
C SER A 275 -15.12 6.50 -3.93
N HIS A 276 -15.07 7.45 -4.86
CA HIS A 276 -14.60 8.80 -4.58
C HIS A 276 -15.71 9.78 -4.94
N TRP A 277 -16.18 10.52 -3.94
CA TRP A 277 -17.24 11.51 -4.04
C TRP A 277 -16.68 12.91 -3.83
N GLN A 278 -17.05 13.83 -4.70
CA GLN A 278 -16.70 15.23 -4.55
C GLN A 278 -17.91 16.12 -4.68
N ILE A 279 -17.96 17.19 -3.88
CA ILE A 279 -18.97 18.25 -3.94
C ILE A 279 -18.25 19.58 -4.08
N SER A 280 -18.64 20.40 -5.05
CA SER A 280 -18.10 21.74 -5.29
C SER A 280 -19.22 22.78 -5.34
N ASN A 281 -18.86 24.06 -5.21
CA ASN A 281 -19.74 25.19 -5.52
C ASN A 281 -19.64 25.62 -6.99
N ASP A 282 -18.73 25.01 -7.77
CA ASP A 282 -18.58 25.22 -9.20
C ASP A 282 -18.61 23.86 -9.92
N CYS A 283 -19.63 23.64 -10.76
CA CYS A 283 -19.78 22.42 -11.56
C CYS A 283 -18.59 22.16 -12.50
N ASN A 284 -17.76 23.16 -12.79
CA ASN A 284 -16.62 23.03 -13.69
C ASN A 284 -15.27 22.94 -12.95
N ASP A 285 -15.26 23.10 -11.63
CA ASP A 285 -14.03 23.12 -10.82
C ASP A 285 -14.19 22.31 -9.54
N PHE A 286 -13.48 21.19 -9.49
CA PHE A 286 -13.38 20.29 -8.33
C PHE A 286 -11.95 20.23 -7.78
N THR A 287 -11.11 21.23 -8.07
CA THR A 287 -9.74 21.29 -7.53
C THR A 287 -9.71 21.54 -6.02
N ASN A 288 -10.71 22.28 -5.51
CA ASN A 288 -10.87 22.59 -4.08
C ASN A 288 -12.33 22.32 -3.67
N PRO A 289 -12.74 21.05 -3.63
CA PRO A 289 -14.13 20.70 -3.37
C PRO A 289 -14.50 21.03 -1.90
N VAL A 290 -15.77 21.33 -1.68
CA VAL A 290 -16.39 21.50 -0.36
C VAL A 290 -16.34 20.19 0.44
N LYS A 291 -16.50 19.05 -0.25
CA LYS A 291 -16.37 17.70 0.31
C LYS A 291 -15.54 16.85 -0.65
N ASP A 292 -14.60 16.10 -0.11
CA ASP A 292 -13.77 15.13 -0.82
C ASP A 292 -13.75 13.87 0.06
N ILE A 293 -14.43 12.81 -0.40
CA ILE A 293 -14.69 11.62 0.40
C ILE A 293 -14.23 10.41 -0.39
N TYR A 294 -13.30 9.66 0.20
CA TYR A 294 -12.75 8.44 -0.35
C TYR A 294 -13.16 7.25 0.53
N GLU A 295 -14.01 6.39 -0.01
CA GLU A 295 -14.58 5.24 0.70
C GLU A 295 -14.04 3.93 0.14
N SER A 296 -13.71 3.00 1.05
CA SER A 296 -13.20 1.67 0.74
C SER A 296 -14.26 0.60 0.99
N HIS A 297 -14.27 -0.48 0.22
CA HIS A 297 -15.13 -1.64 0.47
C HIS A 297 -14.79 -2.36 1.80
N VAL A 298 -13.60 -2.12 2.35
CA VAL A 298 -13.13 -2.72 3.59
C VAL A 298 -12.27 -1.72 4.37
N ASN A 299 -12.47 -1.66 5.68
CA ASN A 299 -11.53 -1.01 6.58
C ASN A 299 -11.49 -1.77 7.91
N TRP A 300 -10.51 -2.66 8.08
CA TRP A 300 -10.24 -3.32 9.35
C TRP A 300 -9.33 -2.46 10.22
N PHE A 301 -9.94 -1.74 11.17
CA PHE A 301 -9.24 -0.91 12.15
C PHE A 301 -9.76 -1.25 13.56
N TYR A 302 -8.86 -1.40 14.53
CA TYR A 302 -9.21 -1.68 15.93
C TYR A 302 -10.19 -2.87 16.10
N TYR A 303 -9.88 -4.00 15.47
CA TYR A 303 -10.69 -5.23 15.44
C TYR A 303 -12.08 -5.12 14.81
N GLN A 304 -12.42 -4.01 14.16
CA GLN A 304 -13.72 -3.79 13.54
C GLN A 304 -13.56 -3.51 12.04
N ASN A 305 -14.45 -4.08 11.23
CA ASN A 305 -14.59 -3.65 9.85
C ASN A 305 -15.54 -2.44 9.81
N THR A 306 -15.01 -1.23 9.76
CA THR A 306 -15.82 0.01 9.78
C THR A 306 -16.64 0.19 8.50
N GLN A 307 -16.33 -0.59 7.46
CA GLN A 307 -17.03 -0.62 6.16
C GLN A 307 -17.99 -1.80 6.03
N GLU A 308 -18.24 -2.57 7.10
CA GLU A 308 -19.12 -3.73 7.03
C GLU A 308 -20.56 -3.33 6.65
N GLY A 309 -21.04 -3.86 5.52
CA GLY A 309 -22.37 -3.57 5.00
C GLY A 309 -22.50 -2.21 4.31
N ASN A 310 -21.39 -1.48 4.10
CA ASN A 310 -21.43 -0.23 3.34
C ASN A 310 -21.74 -0.49 1.85
N ASP A 311 -22.59 0.36 1.28
CA ASP A 311 -22.91 0.34 -0.14
C ASP A 311 -22.16 1.49 -0.81
N LEU A 312 -21.03 1.16 -1.44
CA LEU A 312 -20.16 2.13 -2.11
C LEU A 312 -20.87 2.91 -3.23
N THR A 313 -22.05 2.51 -3.68
CA THR A 313 -22.84 3.30 -4.63
C THR A 313 -23.61 4.45 -3.99
N LYS A 314 -23.49 4.64 -2.66
CA LYS A 314 -24.18 5.66 -1.89
C LYS A 314 -23.26 6.34 -0.88
N GLU A 315 -23.46 7.62 -0.67
CA GLU A 315 -22.71 8.41 0.31
C GLU A 315 -23.61 9.35 1.10
N MET A 316 -23.44 9.43 2.43
CA MET A 316 -24.21 10.34 3.26
C MET A 316 -23.43 11.62 3.51
N ILE A 317 -24.00 12.74 3.07
CA ILE A 317 -23.39 14.05 3.20
C ILE A 317 -24.11 14.83 4.29
N THR A 318 -23.31 15.48 5.14
CA THR A 318 -23.79 16.37 6.19
C THR A 318 -23.00 17.67 6.23
N GLY A 319 -23.63 18.71 6.77
CA GLY A 319 -23.01 20.00 7.04
C GLY A 319 -22.73 20.83 5.79
N LEU A 320 -23.63 20.82 4.80
CA LEU A 320 -23.63 21.81 3.73
C LEU A 320 -24.36 23.07 4.19
N ASN A 321 -23.99 24.23 3.64
CA ASN A 321 -24.72 25.47 3.88
C ASN A 321 -26.01 25.49 3.04
N GLY A 322 -27.12 25.89 3.63
CA GLY A 322 -28.37 26.14 2.90
C GLY A 322 -28.29 27.36 1.98
N TYR A 323 -29.25 27.46 1.05
CA TYR A 323 -29.33 28.55 0.05
C TYR A 323 -28.04 28.74 -0.76
N THR A 324 -27.32 27.63 -1.00
CA THR A 324 -26.08 27.59 -1.78
C THR A 324 -26.24 26.52 -2.84
N ASP A 325 -25.78 26.80 -4.05
CA ASP A 325 -25.78 25.84 -5.15
C ASP A 325 -24.52 24.97 -5.05
N TYR A 326 -24.71 23.66 -5.19
CA TYR A 326 -23.62 22.70 -5.20
C TYR A 326 -23.69 21.87 -6.48
N CYS A 327 -22.56 21.28 -6.84
CA CYS A 327 -22.46 20.26 -7.86
C CYS A 327 -21.68 19.10 -7.28
N TRP A 328 -22.07 17.87 -7.59
CA TRP A 328 -21.38 16.69 -7.10
C TRP A 328 -21.08 15.71 -8.22
N ARG A 329 -20.01 14.94 -8.05
CA ARG A 329 -19.57 13.90 -8.98
C ARG A 329 -19.04 12.71 -8.22
N VAL A 330 -19.05 11.56 -8.88
CA VAL A 330 -18.55 10.31 -8.32
C VAL A 330 -17.76 9.53 -9.38
N ARG A 331 -16.75 8.79 -8.94
CA ARG A 331 -16.10 7.73 -9.73
C ARG A 331 -15.89 6.49 -8.87
N TYR A 332 -15.75 5.35 -9.54
CA TYR A 332 -15.55 4.05 -8.89
C TYR A 332 -14.18 3.50 -9.21
N ARG A 333 -13.60 2.78 -8.26
CA ARG A 333 -12.36 2.03 -8.43
C ARG A 333 -12.65 0.55 -8.24
N ASP A 334 -12.10 -0.26 -9.11
CA ASP A 334 -12.11 -1.70 -8.92
C ASP A 334 -11.10 -2.13 -7.82
N ARG A 335 -11.06 -3.42 -7.50
CA ARG A 335 -10.06 -3.99 -6.58
C ARG A 335 -8.69 -4.24 -7.24
N GLY A 336 -8.60 -4.14 -8.57
CA GLY A 336 -7.37 -4.14 -9.35
C GLY A 336 -6.68 -2.76 -9.44
N LEU A 337 -7.21 -1.75 -8.73
CA LEU A 337 -6.69 -0.39 -8.61
C LEU A 337 -6.94 0.56 -9.79
N MET A 338 -7.82 0.23 -10.73
CA MET A 338 -8.19 1.14 -11.83
C MET A 338 -9.44 1.96 -11.52
N TRP A 339 -9.35 3.26 -11.83
CA TRP A 339 -10.46 4.18 -11.74
C TRP A 339 -11.28 4.20 -13.03
N SER A 340 -12.59 4.30 -12.90
CA SER A 340 -13.43 4.87 -13.95
C SER A 340 -13.20 6.38 -14.06
N GLU A 341 -13.60 6.95 -15.19
CA GLU A 341 -13.70 8.41 -15.31
C GLU A 341 -14.69 8.97 -14.29
N TRP A 342 -14.52 10.25 -13.96
CA TRP A 342 -15.51 10.99 -13.20
C TRP A 342 -16.85 11.02 -13.93
N SER A 343 -17.94 10.86 -13.18
CA SER A 343 -19.27 11.10 -13.71
C SER A 343 -19.43 12.55 -14.15
N GLU A 344 -20.36 12.79 -15.08
CA GLU A 344 -20.83 14.15 -15.34
C GLU A 344 -21.33 14.77 -14.02
N PRO A 345 -20.94 16.01 -13.69
CA PRO A 345 -21.39 16.67 -12.48
C PRO A 345 -22.91 16.85 -12.44
N GLN A 346 -23.52 16.53 -11.30
CA GLN A 346 -24.93 16.77 -11.03
C GLN A 346 -25.07 17.97 -10.10
N SER A 347 -25.83 18.97 -10.54
CA SER A 347 -26.27 20.12 -9.71
C SER A 347 -27.38 19.73 -8.75
#